data_AF-A0A7H4LV90-F1
#
_entry.id   AF-A0A7H4LV90-F1
#
_cell.length_a   1.000
_cell.length_b   1.000
_cell.length_c   1.000
_cell.angle_alpha   90.00
_cell.angle_beta   90.00
_cell.angle_gamma   90.00
#
_symmetry.space_group_name_H-M   'P 1'
#
loop_
_entity.id
_entity.type
_entity.pdbx_description
1 polymer ?
#
loop_
_entity_poly.entity_id
_entity_poly.type
_entity_poly.pdbx_seq_one_letter_code
_entity_poly.pdbx_strand_id
1 'polypeptide(L)'
;MSWEKKLQETPWLDYIESETRAGQTVIYINLRDDTPAHNVPAIWYQIRKKMQDIAPSLPEGAQGPSVNDEFDDTYGTIYGFIPDGYSLEEVRQRVETIRRELMSVPDIGKTVLLGEPQEQIVIAFSPARLAGMGLTIQQVADALKAQNAVAPAGTLRTGQENITLNVSGALRSEASLRAVILHINDRYLPLTDIATIERSAAEPPSAAFRVNGRPAVGLAISMAPTGNMLRFGEALNNRMRAIGAGLPHGIEIVKVADQSAVVSGAVSGLSGYWWKPC
;
A
#
# COMPACT_ATOMS: atom_id res chain seq x y z
N MET A 1 3.06 2.63 -24.58
CA MET A 1 3.86 3.35 -25.60
C MET A 1 4.01 4.87 -25.38
N SER A 2 3.03 5.66 -24.89
CA SER A 2 3.26 7.12 -24.73
C SER A 2 3.99 7.53 -23.44
N TRP A 3 3.99 6.67 -22.41
CA TRP A 3 4.43 6.99 -21.05
C TRP A 3 5.94 6.89 -20.88
N GLU A 4 6.54 5.79 -21.36
CA GLU A 4 7.99 5.56 -21.32
C GLU A 4 8.73 6.71 -21.99
N LYS A 5 8.24 7.16 -23.16
CA LYS A 5 8.83 8.27 -23.90
C LYS A 5 8.81 9.60 -23.13
N LYS A 6 7.77 9.86 -22.35
CA LYS A 6 7.68 11.10 -21.55
C LYS A 6 8.60 11.06 -20.34
N LEU A 7 8.77 9.87 -19.76
CA LEU A 7 9.65 9.61 -18.63
C LEU A 7 11.13 9.51 -19.03
N GLN A 8 11.44 9.21 -20.29
CA GLN A 8 12.81 9.22 -20.84
C GLN A 8 13.50 10.59 -20.75
N GLU A 9 12.72 11.68 -20.68
CA GLU A 9 13.23 13.04 -20.50
C GLU A 9 13.61 13.37 -19.05
N THR A 10 13.65 12.37 -18.16
CA THR A 10 13.98 12.58 -16.74
C THR A 10 15.49 12.74 -16.56
N PRO A 11 15.96 13.79 -15.87
CA PRO A 11 17.38 13.94 -15.55
C PRO A 11 17.91 12.75 -14.76
N TRP A 12 19.15 12.36 -15.04
CA TRP A 12 19.84 11.25 -14.35
C TRP A 12 19.18 9.89 -14.50
N LEU A 13 18.31 9.71 -15.49
CA LEU A 13 17.76 8.42 -15.83
C LEU A 13 18.85 7.49 -16.37
N ASP A 14 18.90 6.26 -15.83
CA ASP A 14 19.68 5.17 -16.39
C ASP A 14 18.80 4.36 -17.37
N TYR A 15 17.76 3.70 -16.84
CA TYR A 15 16.83 2.94 -17.66
C TYR A 15 15.41 2.95 -17.10
N ILE A 16 14.47 2.59 -17.98
CA ILE A 16 13.05 2.39 -17.65
C ILE A 16 12.66 1.00 -18.11
N GLU A 17 12.05 0.23 -17.22
CA GLU A 17 11.44 -1.06 -17.51
C GLU A 17 9.95 -1.01 -17.21
N SER A 18 9.15 -1.66 -18.04
CA SER A 18 7.70 -1.74 -17.82
C SER A 18 7.24 -3.19 -17.81
N GLU A 19 6.44 -3.53 -16.81
CA GLU A 19 5.72 -4.80 -16.75
C GLU A 19 4.22 -4.51 -16.88
N THR A 20 3.57 -5.12 -17.86
CA THR A 20 2.12 -5.03 -18.02
C THR A 20 1.48 -6.40 -17.84
N ARG A 21 0.47 -6.45 -16.99
CA ARG A 21 -0.41 -7.59 -16.75
C ARG A 21 -1.87 -7.15 -16.92
N ALA A 22 -2.80 -8.10 -16.97
CA ALA A 22 -4.22 -7.76 -17.05
C ALA A 22 -4.62 -6.80 -15.91
N GLY A 23 -5.11 -5.62 -16.26
CA GLY A 23 -5.56 -4.59 -15.29
C GLY A 23 -4.45 -3.76 -14.62
N GLN A 24 -3.16 -4.00 -14.90
CA GLN A 24 -2.07 -3.29 -14.23
C GLN A 24 -0.83 -3.12 -15.11
N THR A 25 -0.26 -1.91 -15.09
CA THR A 25 1.08 -1.63 -15.62
C THR A 25 1.94 -1.05 -14.52
N VAL A 26 3.11 -1.62 -14.30
CA VAL A 26 4.14 -1.12 -13.39
C VAL A 26 5.31 -0.63 -14.23
N ILE A 27 5.79 0.58 -13.94
CA ILE A 27 6.95 1.18 -14.60
C ILE A 27 8.04 1.36 -13.55
N TYR A 28 9.16 0.67 -13.73
CA TYR A 28 10.37 0.82 -12.93
C TYR A 28 11.24 1.90 -13.56
N ILE A 29 11.64 2.88 -12.75
CA ILE A 29 12.51 3.99 -13.16
C ILE A 29 13.78 3.87 -12.35
N ASN A 30 14.91 3.66 -13.03
CA ASN A 30 16.22 3.60 -12.40
C ASN A 30 17.00 4.87 -12.72
N LEU A 31 17.50 5.52 -11.67
CA LEU A 31 18.43 6.63 -11.80
C LEU A 31 19.86 6.08 -11.85
N ARG A 32 20.77 6.81 -12.48
CA ARG A 32 22.18 6.43 -12.52
C ARG A 32 22.77 6.39 -11.12
N ASP A 33 23.70 5.46 -10.89
CA ASP A 33 24.43 5.32 -9.61
C ASP A 33 25.20 6.58 -9.20
N ASP A 34 25.55 7.45 -10.16
CA ASP A 34 26.27 8.70 -9.94
C ASP A 34 25.36 9.90 -9.61
N THR A 35 24.06 9.67 -9.43
CA THR A 35 23.09 10.73 -9.14
C THR A 35 23.36 11.35 -7.77
N PRO A 36 23.58 12.67 -7.65
CA PRO A 36 23.78 13.31 -6.36
C PRO A 36 22.55 13.15 -5.45
N ALA A 37 22.75 12.65 -4.22
CA ALA A 37 21.66 12.36 -3.28
C ALA A 37 20.71 13.55 -3.05
N HIS A 38 21.25 14.78 -2.97
CA HIS A 38 20.44 15.99 -2.78
C HIS A 38 19.53 16.34 -3.98
N ASN A 39 19.80 15.78 -5.17
CA ASN A 39 18.98 15.98 -6.37
C ASN A 39 17.84 14.96 -6.49
N VAL A 40 17.94 13.81 -5.83
CA VAL A 40 16.97 12.70 -5.94
C VAL A 40 15.52 13.15 -5.63
N PRO A 41 15.24 13.93 -4.55
CA PRO A 41 13.88 14.40 -4.29
C PRO A 41 13.31 15.28 -5.41
N ALA A 42 14.14 16.14 -6.01
CA ALA A 42 13.72 17.00 -7.11
C ALA A 42 13.43 16.20 -8.38
N ILE A 43 14.20 15.13 -8.64
CA ILE A 43 13.97 14.22 -9.77
C ILE A 43 12.62 13.51 -9.62
N TRP A 44 12.32 12.96 -8.43
CA TRP A 44 11.03 12.31 -8.16
C TRP A 44 9.85 13.27 -8.23
N TYR A 45 10.03 14.52 -7.81
CA TYR A 45 9.02 15.57 -8.02
C TYR A 45 8.74 15.81 -9.51
N GLN A 46 9.79 15.86 -10.36
CA GLN A 46 9.61 16.01 -11.81
C GLN A 46 8.92 14.80 -12.44
N ILE A 47 9.26 13.58 -12.01
CA ILE A 47 8.59 12.35 -12.44
C ILE A 47 7.10 12.42 -12.10
N ARG A 48 6.75 12.77 -10.85
CA ARG A 48 5.35 12.91 -10.40
C ARG A 48 4.58 13.92 -11.23
N LYS A 49 5.19 15.07 -11.52
CA LYS A 49 4.60 16.10 -12.38
C LYS A 49 4.36 15.58 -13.80
N LYS A 50 5.38 14.98 -14.42
CA LYS A 50 5.26 14.38 -15.76
C LYS A 50 4.15 13.32 -15.83
N MET A 51 4.02 12.50 -14.79
CA MET A 51 2.96 11.48 -14.68
C MET A 51 1.57 12.11 -14.54
N GLN A 52 1.43 13.18 -13.76
CA GLN A 52 0.17 13.92 -13.66
C GLN A 52 -0.22 14.59 -14.99
N ASP A 53 0.74 15.15 -15.72
CA ASP A 53 0.50 15.79 -17.02
C ASP A 53 -0.04 14.81 -18.08
N ILE A 54 0.34 13.52 -18.00
CA ILE A 54 -0.11 12.49 -18.94
C ILE A 54 -1.31 11.69 -18.43
N ALA A 55 -1.73 11.87 -17.18
CA ALA A 55 -2.90 11.21 -16.62
C ALA A 55 -4.18 11.41 -17.46
N PRO A 56 -4.44 12.57 -18.10
CA PRO A 56 -5.61 12.74 -18.99
C PRO A 56 -5.58 11.86 -20.25
N SER A 57 -4.42 11.30 -20.62
CA SER A 57 -4.29 10.37 -21.74
C SER A 57 -4.61 8.92 -21.37
N LEU A 58 -4.93 8.65 -20.10
CA LEU A 58 -5.34 7.32 -19.66
C LEU A 58 -6.70 6.94 -20.24
N PRO A 59 -6.92 5.65 -20.57
CA PRO A 59 -8.24 5.14 -20.88
C PRO A 59 -9.22 5.44 -19.74
N GLU A 60 -10.49 5.70 -20.08
CA GLU A 60 -11.54 5.82 -19.09
C GLU A 60 -11.58 4.56 -18.19
N GLY A 61 -11.59 4.77 -16.88
CA GLY A 61 -11.60 3.70 -15.87
C GLY A 61 -10.23 3.31 -15.31
N ALA A 62 -9.12 3.78 -15.89
CA ALA A 62 -7.80 3.62 -15.26
C ALA A 62 -7.67 4.55 -14.05
N GLN A 63 -7.27 4.00 -12.90
CA GLN A 63 -6.85 4.84 -11.78
C GLN A 63 -5.54 5.55 -12.16
N GLY A 64 -5.48 6.85 -11.84
CA GLY A 64 -4.36 7.72 -12.19
C GLY A 64 -3.01 7.17 -11.70
N PRO A 65 -1.91 7.61 -12.31
CA PRO A 65 -0.60 7.08 -11.95
C PRO A 65 -0.21 7.47 -10.52
N SER A 66 0.13 6.46 -9.72
CA SER A 66 0.79 6.66 -8.43
C SER A 66 2.29 6.52 -8.59
N VAL A 67 3.04 7.58 -8.25
CA VAL A 67 4.50 7.49 -8.12
C VAL A 67 4.84 7.10 -6.70
N ASN A 68 5.49 5.95 -6.56
CA ASN A 68 6.15 5.52 -5.34
C ASN A 68 7.64 5.83 -5.47
N ASP A 69 8.08 6.87 -4.77
CA ASP A 69 9.45 7.36 -4.69
C ASP A 69 10.14 7.00 -3.37
N GLU A 70 9.51 6.14 -2.57
CA GLU A 70 9.94 5.76 -1.22
C GLU A 70 11.08 4.71 -1.22
N PHE A 71 11.98 4.77 -2.21
CA PHE A 71 13.12 3.85 -2.32
C PHE A 71 14.25 4.14 -1.31
N ASP A 72 14.24 5.32 -0.67
CA ASP A 72 15.20 5.67 0.40
C ASP A 72 14.93 4.87 1.71
N ASP A 73 13.72 4.30 1.83
CA ASP A 73 13.38 3.40 2.94
C ASP A 73 13.85 1.98 2.61
N THR A 74 15.16 1.78 2.63
CA THR A 74 15.70 0.42 2.62
C THR A 74 15.14 -0.30 3.85
N TYR A 75 14.27 -1.30 3.63
CA TYR A 75 13.80 -2.18 4.71
C TYR A 75 14.99 -2.99 5.22
N GLY A 76 15.66 -2.43 6.23
CA GLY A 76 16.88 -2.99 6.78
C GLY A 76 16.68 -4.31 7.50
N THR A 77 15.45 -4.69 7.84
CA THR A 77 15.14 -5.97 8.46
C THR A 77 13.78 -6.51 8.00
N ILE A 78 13.73 -7.80 7.67
CA ILE A 78 12.50 -8.51 7.35
C ILE A 78 12.37 -9.72 8.27
N TYR A 79 11.22 -9.84 8.93
CA TYR A 79 10.81 -11.05 9.65
C TYR A 79 9.69 -11.76 8.88
N GLY A 80 9.73 -13.08 8.84
CA GLY A 80 8.67 -13.93 8.35
C GLY A 80 8.04 -14.72 9.48
N PHE A 81 6.71 -14.85 9.44
CA PHE A 81 5.91 -15.56 10.42
C PHE A 81 5.25 -16.73 9.70
N ILE A 82 5.72 -17.94 9.99
CA ILE A 82 5.25 -19.15 9.33
C ILE A 82 4.21 -19.82 10.24
N PRO A 83 2.96 -20.00 9.77
CA PRO A 83 1.96 -20.74 10.51
C PRO A 83 2.31 -22.24 10.62
N ASP A 84 1.99 -22.81 11.77
CA ASP A 84 1.89 -24.23 12.05
C ASP A 84 0.63 -24.47 12.89
N GLY A 85 -0.44 -24.94 12.24
CA GLY A 85 -1.76 -25.11 12.86
C GLY A 85 -2.65 -23.85 12.91
N TYR A 86 -2.14 -22.68 12.52
CA TYR A 86 -2.94 -21.44 12.34
C TYR A 86 -3.21 -21.15 10.86
N SER A 87 -4.30 -20.45 10.58
CA SER A 87 -4.51 -19.83 9.27
C SER A 87 -3.58 -18.62 9.08
N LEU A 88 -3.27 -18.29 7.83
CA LEU A 88 -2.49 -17.08 7.51
C LEU A 88 -3.15 -15.80 8.03
N GLU A 89 -4.49 -15.76 8.06
CA GLU A 89 -5.25 -14.62 8.57
C GLU A 89 -5.08 -14.43 10.07
N GLU A 90 -5.13 -15.51 10.85
CA GLU A 90 -4.86 -15.45 12.30
C GLU A 90 -3.43 -15.01 12.60
N VAL A 91 -2.46 -15.52 11.82
CA VAL A 91 -1.06 -15.07 11.92
C VAL A 91 -0.97 -13.59 11.58
N ARG A 92 -1.62 -13.13 10.50
CA ARG A 92 -1.61 -11.73 10.06
C ARG A 92 -2.13 -10.78 11.14
N GLN A 93 -3.27 -11.10 11.77
CA GLN A 93 -3.82 -10.29 12.86
C GLN A 93 -2.85 -10.17 14.05
N ARG A 94 -2.09 -11.24 14.31
CA ARG A 94 -1.00 -11.22 15.29
C ARG A 94 0.17 -10.36 14.85
N VAL A 95 0.64 -10.51 13.61
CA VAL A 95 1.73 -9.68 13.07
C VAL A 95 1.35 -8.21 13.10
N GLU A 96 0.09 -7.85 12.85
CA GLU A 96 -0.38 -6.47 12.95
C GLU A 96 -0.35 -5.95 14.40
N THR A 97 -0.59 -6.83 15.39
CA THR A 97 -0.41 -6.50 16.81
C THR A 97 1.06 -6.29 17.16
N ILE A 98 1.93 -7.19 16.71
CA ILE A 98 3.40 -7.08 16.84
C ILE A 98 3.88 -5.77 16.23
N ARG A 99 3.42 -5.45 15.01
CA ARG A 99 3.76 -4.20 14.32
C ARG A 99 3.43 -2.97 15.16
N ARG A 100 2.25 -2.93 15.78
CA ARG A 100 1.87 -1.83 16.69
C ARG A 100 2.79 -1.76 17.91
N GLU A 101 3.16 -2.90 18.49
CA GLU A 101 4.09 -2.92 19.63
C GLU A 101 5.49 -2.43 19.24
N LEU A 102 5.96 -2.75 18.03
CA LEU A 102 7.26 -2.33 17.54
C LEU A 102 7.39 -0.82 17.37
N MET A 103 6.28 -0.07 17.29
CA MET A 103 6.29 1.40 17.26
C MET A 103 6.96 2.02 18.51
N SER A 104 7.13 1.26 19.58
CA SER A 104 7.86 1.68 20.79
C SER A 104 9.38 1.50 20.71
N VAL A 105 9.90 0.81 19.67
CA VAL A 105 11.34 0.60 19.48
C VAL A 105 11.99 1.93 19.05
N PRO A 106 13.06 2.38 19.73
CA PRO A 106 13.78 3.58 19.32
C PRO A 106 14.26 3.51 17.88
N ASP A 107 14.21 4.64 17.17
CA ASP A 107 14.62 4.78 15.77
C ASP A 107 13.84 3.89 14.77
N ILE A 108 12.65 3.38 15.14
CA ILE A 108 11.80 2.69 14.16
C ILE A 108 11.30 3.66 13.10
N GLY A 109 11.46 3.26 11.84
CA GLY A 109 10.94 3.97 10.68
C GLY A 109 9.61 3.37 10.23
N LYS A 110 9.55 2.99 8.96
CA LYS A 110 8.35 2.41 8.34
C LYS A 110 8.24 0.93 8.64
N THR A 111 7.00 0.47 8.76
CA THR A 111 6.66 -0.95 8.90
C THR A 111 5.57 -1.33 7.91
N VAL A 112 5.78 -2.42 7.17
CA VAL A 112 4.86 -2.89 6.12
C VAL A 112 4.69 -4.41 6.25
N LEU A 113 3.43 -4.86 6.16
CA LEU A 113 3.11 -6.29 6.07
C LEU A 113 3.29 -6.77 4.63
N LEU A 114 3.87 -7.97 4.49
CA LEU A 114 4.06 -8.64 3.21
C LEU A 114 3.19 -9.90 3.15
N GLY A 115 2.68 -10.22 1.96
CA GLY A 115 1.78 -11.36 1.77
C GLY A 115 0.36 -11.12 2.27
N GLU A 116 -0.01 -9.86 2.52
CA GLU A 116 -1.39 -9.47 2.82
C GLU A 116 -2.24 -9.55 1.55
N PRO A 117 -3.31 -10.37 1.52
CA PRO A 117 -4.32 -10.29 0.48
C PRO A 117 -4.92 -8.89 0.52
N GLN A 118 -4.72 -8.09 -0.53
CA GLN A 118 -5.51 -6.88 -0.67
C GLN A 118 -6.97 -7.28 -0.82
N GLU A 119 -7.87 -6.55 -0.16
CA GLU A 119 -9.30 -6.76 -0.29
C GLU A 119 -9.91 -5.68 -1.19
N GLN A 120 -10.92 -6.05 -1.95
CA GLN A 120 -11.76 -5.14 -2.72
C GLN A 120 -13.22 -5.32 -2.31
N ILE A 121 -14.02 -4.25 -2.46
CA ILE A 121 -15.48 -4.35 -2.32
C ILE A 121 -16.06 -4.47 -3.73
N VAL A 122 -16.71 -5.61 -3.99
CA VAL A 122 -17.37 -5.90 -5.25
C VAL A 122 -18.86 -5.58 -5.13
N ILE A 123 -19.37 -4.86 -6.12
CA ILE A 123 -20.81 -4.56 -6.26
C ILE A 123 -21.31 -5.36 -7.46
N ALA A 124 -22.00 -6.47 -7.18
CA ALA A 124 -22.50 -7.39 -8.19
C ALA A 124 -23.98 -7.10 -8.51
N PHE A 125 -24.27 -6.72 -9.75
CA PHE A 125 -25.63 -6.43 -10.21
C PHE A 125 -26.29 -7.65 -10.85
N SER A 126 -27.60 -7.84 -10.61
CA SER A 126 -28.39 -8.86 -11.30
C SER A 126 -29.00 -8.30 -12.60
N PRO A 127 -28.60 -8.78 -13.79
CA PRO A 127 -29.14 -8.27 -15.06
C PRO A 127 -30.65 -8.43 -15.16
N ALA A 128 -31.20 -9.55 -14.66
CA ALA A 128 -32.64 -9.81 -14.68
C ALA A 128 -33.43 -8.84 -13.79
N ARG A 129 -32.92 -8.49 -12.60
CA ARG A 129 -33.55 -7.49 -11.73
C ARG A 129 -33.52 -6.11 -12.38
N LEU A 130 -32.36 -5.70 -12.90
CA LEU A 130 -32.22 -4.41 -13.58
C LEU A 130 -33.17 -4.29 -14.78
N ALA A 131 -33.24 -5.32 -15.63
CA ALA A 131 -34.15 -5.36 -16.77
C ALA A 131 -35.62 -5.28 -16.34
N GLY A 132 -36.01 -5.98 -15.27
CA GLY A 132 -37.37 -5.91 -14.72
C GLY A 132 -37.76 -4.52 -14.20
N MET A 133 -36.78 -3.68 -13.84
CA MET A 133 -36.97 -2.28 -13.44
C MET A 133 -36.81 -1.29 -14.60
N GLY A 134 -36.50 -1.76 -15.81
CA GLY A 134 -36.20 -0.90 -16.96
C GLY A 134 -34.88 -0.13 -16.81
N LEU A 135 -33.92 -0.68 -16.07
CA LEU A 135 -32.63 -0.06 -15.78
C LEU A 135 -31.49 -0.78 -16.52
N THR A 136 -30.49 -0.01 -16.92
CA THR A 136 -29.22 -0.53 -17.44
C THR A 136 -28.13 -0.45 -16.37
N ILE A 137 -27.13 -1.33 -16.48
CA ILE A 137 -25.94 -1.27 -15.59
C ILE A 137 -25.25 0.10 -15.68
N GLN A 138 -25.21 0.69 -16.88
CA GLN A 138 -24.58 1.99 -17.11
C GLN A 138 -25.28 3.10 -16.32
N GLN A 139 -26.62 3.17 -16.34
CA GLN A 139 -27.39 4.16 -15.56
C GLN A 139 -27.10 4.04 -14.05
N VAL A 140 -26.96 2.81 -13.55
CA VAL A 140 -26.65 2.56 -12.14
C VAL A 140 -25.22 2.98 -11.81
N ALA A 141 -24.26 2.66 -12.68
CA ALA A 141 -22.86 3.06 -12.52
C ALA A 141 -22.70 4.59 -12.53
N ASP A 142 -23.41 5.29 -13.43
CA ASP A 142 -23.35 6.75 -13.53
C ASP A 142 -23.98 7.43 -12.31
N ALA A 143 -25.10 6.91 -11.81
CA ALA A 143 -25.71 7.39 -10.57
C ALA A 143 -24.80 7.18 -9.34
N LEU A 144 -24.13 6.02 -9.27
CA LEU A 144 -23.18 5.73 -8.19
C LEU A 144 -21.95 6.63 -8.24
N LYS A 145 -21.43 6.90 -9.44
CA LYS A 145 -20.34 7.87 -9.66
C LYS A 145 -20.76 9.28 -9.24
N ALA A 146 -21.94 9.72 -9.63
CA ALA A 146 -22.49 11.03 -9.26
C ALA A 146 -22.61 11.18 -7.74
N GLN A 147 -23.05 10.12 -7.04
CA GLN A 147 -23.15 10.09 -5.58
C GLN A 147 -21.77 10.15 -4.90
N ASN A 148 -20.77 9.45 -5.41
CA ASN A 148 -19.41 9.43 -4.86
C ASN A 148 -18.60 10.69 -5.21
N ALA A 149 -18.98 11.43 -6.24
CA ALA A 149 -18.36 12.69 -6.64
C ALA A 149 -18.78 13.89 -5.77
N VAL A 150 -19.76 13.71 -4.86
CA VAL A 150 -20.17 14.76 -3.92
C VAL A 150 -19.04 15.00 -2.91
N ALA A 151 -18.18 15.96 -3.22
CA ALA A 151 -17.19 16.55 -2.32
C ALA A 151 -17.86 17.06 -1.03
N PRO A 152 -17.15 17.15 0.11
CA PRO A 152 -17.72 17.72 1.34
C PRO A 152 -18.30 19.10 1.04
N ALA A 153 -19.62 19.22 1.21
CA ALA A 153 -20.32 20.47 1.01
C ALA A 153 -19.77 21.51 1.99
N GLY A 154 -19.32 22.65 1.47
CA GLY A 154 -18.88 23.77 2.30
C GLY A 154 -19.98 24.28 3.24
N THR A 155 -19.59 25.11 4.20
CA THR A 155 -20.52 25.78 5.12
C THR A 155 -21.50 26.70 4.40
N LEU A 156 -22.81 26.45 4.55
CA LEU A 156 -23.86 27.40 4.23
C LEU A 156 -24.01 28.38 5.40
N ARG A 157 -23.76 29.68 5.15
CA ARG A 157 -24.03 30.74 6.13
C ARG A 157 -25.45 31.26 5.93
N THR A 158 -26.35 30.93 6.85
CA THR A 158 -27.66 31.58 6.96
C THR A 158 -27.63 32.53 8.14
N GLY A 159 -27.68 33.84 7.87
CA GLY A 159 -27.99 35.00 8.74
C GLY A 159 -27.61 35.03 10.23
N GLN A 160 -27.93 34.00 11.02
CA GLN A 160 -27.71 33.95 12.46
C GLN A 160 -27.23 32.58 13.00
N GLU A 161 -27.03 31.55 12.16
CA GLU A 161 -26.50 30.26 12.60
C GLU A 161 -25.48 29.67 11.60
N ASN A 162 -24.39 29.12 12.14
CA ASN A 162 -23.43 28.32 11.37
C ASN A 162 -23.88 26.86 11.40
N ILE A 163 -24.56 26.40 10.36
CA ILE A 163 -24.87 24.97 10.20
C ILE A 163 -23.79 24.35 9.28
N THR A 164 -22.93 23.52 9.85
CA THR A 164 -21.96 22.73 9.08
C THR A 164 -22.66 21.47 8.56
N LEU A 165 -23.01 21.45 7.27
CA LEU A 165 -23.55 20.25 6.62
C LEU A 165 -22.40 19.37 6.10
N ASN A 166 -21.99 18.39 6.90
CA ASN A 166 -21.00 17.39 6.49
C ASN A 166 -21.71 16.26 5.71
N VAL A 167 -21.62 16.27 4.39
CA VAL A 167 -21.98 15.09 3.57
C VAL A 167 -20.76 14.17 3.56
N SER A 168 -20.84 13.01 4.20
CA SER A 168 -19.78 12.00 4.20
C SER A 168 -19.74 11.28 2.83
N GLY A 169 -19.22 11.97 1.81
CA GLY A 169 -19.26 11.54 0.41
C GLY A 169 -18.24 10.47 -0.01
N ALA A 170 -17.61 9.74 0.91
CA ALA A 170 -16.64 8.71 0.52
C ALA A 170 -17.22 7.31 0.75
N LEU A 171 -17.59 6.63 -0.33
CA LEU A 171 -18.01 5.22 -0.32
C LEU A 171 -16.79 4.33 -0.04
N ARG A 172 -16.35 4.27 1.21
CA ARG A 172 -15.11 3.60 1.65
C ARG A 172 -15.35 2.29 2.41
N SER A 173 -16.60 1.95 2.65
CA SER A 173 -16.98 0.74 3.40
C SER A 173 -18.21 0.08 2.81
N GLU A 174 -18.37 -1.23 3.05
CA GLU A 174 -19.60 -1.94 2.70
C GLU A 174 -20.82 -1.32 3.37
N ALA A 175 -20.70 -0.89 4.63
CA ALA A 175 -21.78 -0.20 5.34
C ALA A 175 -22.19 1.09 4.62
N SER A 176 -21.21 1.91 4.19
CA SER A 176 -21.51 3.12 3.43
C SER A 176 -22.16 2.81 2.08
N LEU A 177 -21.77 1.72 1.41
CA LEU A 177 -22.37 1.29 0.15
C LEU A 177 -23.78 0.73 0.33
N ARG A 178 -24.02 -0.04 1.39
CA ARG A 178 -25.37 -0.58 1.72
C ARG A 178 -26.37 0.53 2.05
N ALA A 179 -25.89 1.68 2.54
CA ALA A 179 -26.72 2.84 2.83
C ALA A 179 -27.00 3.73 1.60
N VAL A 180 -26.43 3.42 0.43
CA VAL A 180 -26.62 4.24 -0.79
C VAL A 180 -28.05 4.11 -1.29
N ILE A 181 -28.66 5.25 -1.56
CA ILE A 181 -29.91 5.37 -2.31
C ILE A 181 -29.61 6.15 -3.58
N LEU A 182 -29.82 5.50 -4.73
CA LEU A 182 -29.60 6.09 -6.05
C LEU A 182 -30.86 6.77 -6.55
N HIS A 183 -30.70 7.89 -7.25
CA HIS A 183 -31.78 8.56 -7.97
C HIS A 183 -31.66 8.28 -9.48
N ILE A 184 -32.54 7.45 -10.03
CA ILE A 184 -32.50 7.03 -11.44
C ILE A 184 -33.91 7.07 -12.02
N ASN A 185 -34.10 7.74 -13.16
CA ASN A 185 -35.40 7.88 -13.85
C ASN A 185 -36.52 8.36 -12.89
N ASP A 186 -36.24 9.41 -12.11
CA ASP A 186 -37.15 10.00 -11.10
C ASP A 186 -37.59 9.04 -9.97
N ARG A 187 -36.78 8.01 -9.69
CA ARG A 187 -37.01 7.05 -8.60
C ARG A 187 -35.83 6.98 -7.66
N TYR A 188 -36.12 6.85 -6.37
CA TYR A 188 -35.14 6.54 -5.34
C TYR A 188 -35.06 5.03 -5.15
N LEU A 189 -33.88 4.47 -5.33
CA LEU A 189 -33.63 3.03 -5.31
C LEU A 189 -32.45 2.71 -4.39
N PRO A 190 -32.66 1.96 -3.30
CA PRO A 190 -31.57 1.43 -2.49
C PRO A 190 -30.62 0.60 -3.35
N LEU A 191 -29.30 0.80 -3.19
CA LEU A 191 -28.30 0.01 -3.91
C LEU A 191 -28.44 -1.49 -3.58
N THR A 192 -28.84 -1.82 -2.36
CA THR A 192 -29.05 -3.21 -1.91
C THR A 192 -30.20 -3.93 -2.60
N ASP A 193 -31.16 -3.20 -3.20
CA ASP A 193 -32.27 -3.83 -3.91
C ASP A 193 -31.83 -4.36 -5.28
N ILE A 194 -30.81 -3.72 -5.85
CA ILE A 194 -30.36 -3.94 -7.23
C ILE A 194 -28.97 -4.58 -7.34
N ALA A 195 -28.21 -4.61 -6.23
CA ALA A 195 -26.86 -5.14 -6.16
C ALA A 195 -26.57 -5.91 -4.87
N THR A 196 -25.68 -6.88 -4.98
CA THR A 196 -25.04 -7.54 -3.82
C THR A 196 -23.69 -6.89 -3.59
N ILE A 197 -23.40 -6.53 -2.34
CA ILE A 197 -22.15 -5.89 -1.93
C ILE A 197 -21.39 -6.90 -1.09
N GLU A 198 -20.21 -7.29 -1.55
CA GLU A 198 -19.37 -8.28 -0.89
C GLU A 198 -17.92 -7.82 -0.89
N ARG A 199 -17.20 -8.16 0.16
CA ARG A 199 -15.75 -8.02 0.23
C ARG A 199 -15.13 -9.30 -0.27
N SER A 200 -14.22 -9.16 -1.23
CA SER A 200 -13.48 -10.28 -1.83
C SER A 200 -12.00 -9.95 -1.87
N ALA A 201 -11.18 -10.98 -2.11
CA ALA A 201 -9.77 -10.76 -2.43
C ALA A 201 -9.66 -9.90 -3.70
N ALA A 202 -8.67 -9.01 -3.71
CA ALA A 202 -8.33 -8.20 -4.86
C ALA A 202 -7.95 -9.11 -6.04
N GLU A 203 -8.36 -8.68 -7.23
CA GLU A 203 -8.02 -9.33 -8.49
C GLU A 203 -7.32 -8.30 -9.39
N PRO A 204 -6.05 -8.52 -9.78
CA PRO A 204 -5.22 -9.69 -9.51
C PRO A 204 -4.81 -9.81 -8.02
N PRO A 205 -4.55 -11.04 -7.53
CA PRO A 205 -4.13 -11.25 -6.15
C PRO A 205 -2.81 -10.53 -5.88
N SER A 206 -2.68 -9.97 -4.68
CA SER A 206 -1.41 -9.40 -4.21
C SER A 206 -0.33 -10.48 -4.12
N ALA A 207 0.94 -10.06 -4.18
CA ALA A 207 2.07 -10.98 -4.15
C ALA A 207 2.09 -11.80 -2.85
N ALA A 208 2.03 -13.13 -2.97
CA ALA A 208 2.13 -14.03 -1.85
C ALA A 208 3.54 -14.01 -1.25
N PHE A 209 3.65 -13.94 0.07
CA PHE A 209 4.93 -14.03 0.78
C PHE A 209 5.20 -15.47 1.22
N ARG A 210 6.43 -15.93 1.02
CA ARG A 210 6.86 -17.28 1.40
C ARG A 210 8.24 -17.21 2.03
N VAL A 211 8.46 -18.05 3.02
CA VAL A 211 9.78 -18.29 3.62
C VAL A 211 10.13 -19.75 3.38
N ASN A 212 11.25 -20.00 2.69
CA ASN A 212 11.72 -21.35 2.36
C ASN A 212 10.62 -22.21 1.70
N GLY A 213 9.84 -21.62 0.79
CA GLY A 213 8.75 -22.29 0.08
C GLY A 213 7.45 -22.46 0.88
N ARG A 214 7.44 -22.18 2.20
CA ARG A 214 6.24 -22.25 3.04
C ARG A 214 5.49 -20.91 3.01
N PRO A 215 4.14 -20.90 2.90
CA PRO A 215 3.35 -19.67 3.06
C PRO A 215 3.66 -18.98 4.38
N ALA A 216 3.83 -17.66 4.36
CA ALA A 216 4.17 -16.88 5.54
C ALA A 216 3.60 -15.47 5.45
N VAL A 217 3.45 -14.81 6.59
CA VAL A 217 3.23 -13.35 6.65
C VAL A 217 4.59 -12.69 6.87
N GLY A 218 4.93 -11.68 6.08
CA GLY A 218 6.17 -10.92 6.28
C GLY A 218 5.92 -9.61 7.01
N LEU A 219 6.92 -9.12 7.73
CA LEU A 219 6.97 -7.79 8.31
C LEU A 219 8.31 -7.15 7.92
N ALA A 220 8.23 -6.19 7.00
CA ALA A 220 9.36 -5.38 6.57
C ALA A 220 9.45 -4.15 7.47
N ILE A 221 10.66 -3.86 7.95
CA ILE A 221 10.92 -2.80 8.92
C ILE A 221 12.11 -1.97 8.42
N SER A 222 11.91 -0.66 8.28
CA SER A 222 12.99 0.31 8.05
C SER A 222 13.33 1.04 9.35
N MET A 223 14.55 1.57 9.40
CA MET A 223 14.97 2.49 10.45
C MET A 223 14.55 3.92 10.07
N ALA A 224 14.31 4.77 11.06
CA ALA A 224 14.14 6.20 10.83
C ALA A 224 15.39 6.79 10.15
N PRO A 225 15.25 7.80 9.25
CA PRO A 225 16.39 8.36 8.50
C PRO A 225 17.55 8.89 9.35
N THR A 226 17.25 9.36 10.57
CA THR A 226 18.25 9.89 11.52
C THR A 226 18.76 8.84 12.51
N GLY A 227 18.32 7.59 12.38
CA GLY A 227 18.60 6.52 13.33
C GLY A 227 20.03 5.95 13.21
N ASN A 228 20.47 5.25 14.26
CA ASN A 228 21.72 4.50 14.23
C ASN A 228 21.47 3.01 13.98
N MET A 229 21.91 2.49 12.82
CA MET A 229 21.59 1.12 12.36
C MET A 229 22.00 0.02 13.34
N LEU A 230 23.15 0.15 14.00
CA LEU A 230 23.65 -0.87 14.94
C LEU A 230 22.79 -0.89 16.22
N ARG A 231 22.53 0.29 16.80
CA ARG A 231 21.68 0.41 18.00
C ARG A 231 20.24 0.01 17.71
N PHE A 232 19.71 0.41 16.56
CA PHE A 232 18.39 0.03 16.09
C PHE A 232 18.27 -1.49 15.93
N GLY A 233 19.24 -2.12 15.25
CA GLY A 233 19.28 -3.57 15.06
C GLY A 233 19.27 -4.34 16.38
N GLU A 234 20.07 -3.90 17.37
CA GLU A 234 20.09 -4.51 18.70
C GLU A 234 18.75 -4.35 19.44
N ALA A 235 18.19 -3.14 19.47
CA ALA A 235 16.91 -2.87 20.12
C ALA A 235 15.76 -3.67 19.49
N LEU A 236 15.72 -3.72 18.16
CA LEU A 236 14.74 -4.50 17.40
C LEU A 236 14.88 -6.00 17.68
N ASN A 237 16.10 -6.54 17.67
CA ASN A 237 16.36 -7.95 17.98
C ASN A 237 15.94 -8.32 19.41
N ASN A 238 16.21 -7.44 20.38
CA ASN A 238 15.80 -7.63 21.76
C ASN A 238 14.28 -7.66 21.89
N ARG A 239 13.59 -6.72 21.23
CA ARG A 239 12.13 -6.67 21.25
C ARG A 239 11.52 -7.89 20.57
N MET A 240 12.03 -8.29 19.40
CA MET A 240 11.53 -9.45 18.67
C MET A 240 11.77 -10.77 19.41
N ARG A 241 12.87 -10.90 20.16
CA ARG A 241 13.09 -12.06 21.06
C ARG A 241 12.06 -12.11 22.19
N ALA A 242 11.76 -10.97 22.82
CA ALA A 242 10.75 -10.90 23.86
C ALA A 242 9.34 -11.23 23.32
N ILE A 243 9.00 -10.71 22.13
CA ILE A 243 7.75 -11.02 21.43
C ILE A 243 7.68 -12.51 21.09
N GLY A 244 8.75 -13.08 20.54
CA GLY A 244 8.81 -14.50 20.21
C GLY A 244 8.60 -15.41 21.43
N ALA A 245 9.12 -15.03 22.60
CA ALA A 245 8.89 -15.77 23.85
C ALA A 245 7.44 -15.73 24.35
N GLY A 246 6.67 -14.70 23.96
CA GLY A 246 5.26 -14.54 24.31
C GLY A 246 4.28 -15.07 23.25
N LEU A 247 4.76 -15.48 22.07
CA LEU A 247 3.91 -16.09 21.06
C LEU A 247 3.53 -17.51 21.46
N PRO A 248 2.29 -17.96 21.20
CA PRO A 248 1.96 -19.35 21.41
C PRO A 248 2.67 -20.23 20.40
N HIS A 249 2.76 -21.50 20.75
CA HIS A 249 3.17 -22.56 19.83
C HIS A 249 2.31 -22.51 18.55
N GLY A 250 2.94 -22.77 17.41
CA GLY A 250 2.28 -22.75 16.10
C GLY A 250 2.56 -21.52 15.23
N ILE A 251 3.41 -20.58 15.69
CA ILE A 251 3.92 -19.50 14.84
C ILE A 251 5.44 -19.46 14.94
N GLU A 252 6.10 -19.80 13.84
CA GLU A 252 7.56 -19.74 13.73
C GLU A 252 7.98 -18.36 13.21
N ILE A 253 8.86 -17.67 13.95
CA ILE A 253 9.48 -16.42 13.49
C ILE A 253 10.83 -16.76 12.84
N VAL A 254 10.99 -16.34 11.58
CA VAL A 254 12.25 -16.44 10.85
C VAL A 254 12.74 -15.04 10.52
N LYS A 255 14.00 -14.73 10.82
CA LYS A 255 14.63 -13.51 10.33
C LYS A 255 15.11 -13.74 8.90
N VAL A 256 14.46 -13.11 7.94
CA VAL A 256 14.68 -13.31 6.50
C VAL A 256 15.80 -12.41 5.97
N ALA A 257 15.84 -11.17 6.45
CA ALA A 257 16.89 -10.22 6.09
C ALA A 257 17.30 -9.39 7.32
N ASP A 258 18.59 -9.10 7.44
CA ASP A 258 19.17 -8.28 8.52
C ASP A 258 20.39 -7.49 8.04
N GLN A 259 20.21 -6.23 7.68
CA GLN A 259 21.30 -5.37 7.26
C GLN A 259 22.20 -4.93 8.42
N SER A 260 21.73 -4.95 9.67
CA SER A 260 22.57 -4.60 10.83
C SER A 260 23.69 -5.64 11.05
N ALA A 261 23.39 -6.92 10.81
CA ALA A 261 24.37 -8.00 10.85
C ALA A 261 25.42 -7.87 9.73
N VAL A 262 25.02 -7.46 8.53
CA VAL A 262 25.92 -7.22 7.40
C VAL A 262 26.88 -6.05 7.69
N VAL A 263 26.35 -4.95 8.23
CA VAL A 263 27.16 -3.77 8.60
C VAL A 263 28.11 -4.09 9.77
N SER A 264 27.65 -4.80 10.80
CA SER A 264 28.50 -5.22 11.92
C SER A 264 29.66 -6.12 11.47
N GLY A 265 29.40 -7.04 10.55
CA GLY A 265 30.42 -7.88 9.92
C GLY A 265 31.43 -7.07 9.10
N ALA A 266 30.97 -6.07 8.35
CA ALA A 266 31.83 -5.20 7.55
C ALA A 266 32.73 -4.29 8.42
N VAL A 267 32.20 -3.70 9.49
CA VAL A 267 32.98 -2.86 10.43
C VAL A 267 34.03 -3.70 11.16
N SER A 268 33.69 -4.93 11.56
CA SER A 268 34.65 -5.85 12.19
C SER A 268 35.76 -6.28 11.23
N GLY A 269 35.42 -6.53 9.96
CA GLY A 269 36.39 -6.85 8.90
C GLY A 269 37.32 -5.69 8.55
N LEU A 270 36.80 -4.46 8.55
CA LEU A 270 37.61 -3.26 8.36
C LEU A 270 38.55 -3.03 9.55
N SER A 271 38.07 -3.13 10.79
CA SER A 271 38.93 -2.95 11.97
C SER A 271 40.09 -3.96 12.05
N GLY A 272 39.98 -5.13 11.43
CA GLY A 272 41.04 -6.13 11.38
C GLY A 272 42.21 -5.79 10.45
N TYR A 273 42.02 -4.90 9.47
CA TYR A 273 43.07 -4.53 8.51
C TYR A 273 43.91 -3.30 8.92
N TRP A 274 43.40 -2.46 9.83
CA TRP A 274 44.03 -1.17 10.17
C TRP A 274 44.77 -1.16 11.53
N TRP A 275 44.80 -2.28 12.26
CA TRP A 275 45.59 -2.42 13.49
C TRP A 275 46.54 -3.62 13.42
N LYS A 276 47.61 -3.46 12.63
CA LYS A 276 48.86 -4.15 12.88
C LYS A 276 49.90 -3.08 13.20
N PRO A 277 50.35 -2.92 14.46
CA PRO A 277 51.53 -2.13 14.73
C PRO A 277 52.72 -2.82 14.04
N CYS A 278 53.51 -2.04 13.29
CA CYS A 278 54.82 -2.47 12.80
C CYS A 278 55.74 -2.87 13.96
#